data_AF-A0A8T6CYT3-F1
#
_entry.id   AF-A0A8T6CYT3-F1
#
_cell.length_a   1.000
_cell.length_b   1.000
_cell.length_c   1.000
_cell.angle_alpha   90.00
_cell.angle_beta   90.00
_cell.angle_gamma   90.00
#
_symmetry.space_group_name_H-M   'P 1'
#
loop_
_entity.id
_entity.type
_entity.pdbx_description
1 polymer ?
#
loop_
_entity_poly.entity_id
_entity_poly.type
_entity_poly.pdbx_seq_one_letter_code
_entity_poly.pdbx_strand_id
1 'polypeptide(L)'
;MKISDNVRMVPVPEDQPMRPTSTNIYIIGQRGGQTLTIDSGEAIDKFRWMLRGYLAAIDHSEIGVAAITHHHFDHSGNLKHVNEHLKADVAVPENGVRLLRGRLPKDGVKTYSDGDQINLDGGIRVQVMTSPGHSVDSLCYYIEEEGILFTGDTILGNTTTVVGDVNSYMASLRRLLELPNVKVLCPGHGPLITDTEEAKARDRLEMYVAHRQMREDQILEQLQDGEPKTSWQIMESIYGDSIDKRLRRAADGNVQAHLKSLQKSGVVRASRGEKKPPNPATVAKNKAKEKANRKIIQQGKRLDKAQRNKILAQQENPPTDLWKKPPTYQLR
;
A
#
# COMPACT_ATOMS: atom_id res chain seq x y z
N MET A 1 15.09 -9.15 9.33
CA MET A 1 15.81 -10.16 8.52
C MET A 1 16.94 -9.45 7.79
N LYS A 2 18.18 -9.96 7.86
CA LYS A 2 19.32 -9.39 7.14
C LYS A 2 19.26 -9.82 5.67
N ILE A 3 19.38 -8.87 4.73
CA ILE A 3 19.45 -9.12 3.28
C ILE A 3 20.90 -8.93 2.81
N SER A 4 21.52 -7.83 3.24
CA SER A 4 22.93 -7.53 3.07
C SER A 4 23.49 -6.89 4.35
N ASP A 5 24.71 -6.40 4.34
CA ASP A 5 25.26 -5.64 5.48
C ASP A 5 24.47 -4.35 5.75
N ASN A 6 23.99 -3.72 4.69
CA ASN A 6 23.31 -2.42 4.71
C ASN A 6 21.78 -2.55 4.66
N VAL A 7 21.23 -3.67 4.18
CA VAL A 7 19.79 -3.83 3.95
C VAL A 7 19.18 -4.86 4.89
N ARG A 8 18.08 -4.45 5.51
CA ARG A 8 17.27 -5.26 6.42
C ARG A 8 15.79 -5.17 6.07
N MET A 9 15.08 -6.29 6.18
CA MET A 9 13.63 -6.36 6.05
C MET A 9 12.97 -6.50 7.43
N VAL A 10 11.92 -5.72 7.65
CA VAL A 10 11.01 -5.78 8.79
C VAL A 10 9.64 -6.23 8.28
N PRO A 11 9.37 -7.55 8.21
CA PRO A 11 8.05 -8.04 7.87
C PRO A 11 7.11 -7.76 9.04
N VAL A 12 6.02 -7.02 8.80
CA VAL A 12 4.97 -6.81 9.78
C VAL A 12 3.81 -7.73 9.41
N PRO A 13 3.52 -8.77 10.21
CA PRO A 13 2.53 -9.77 9.80
C PRO A 13 1.13 -9.19 9.67
N GLU A 14 0.40 -9.63 8.65
CA GLU A 14 -0.99 -9.26 8.39
C GLU A 14 -1.85 -10.49 8.13
N ASP A 15 -3.16 -10.36 8.38
CA ASP A 15 -4.16 -11.39 8.13
C ASP A 15 -5.30 -10.82 7.28
N GLN A 16 -4.94 -10.18 6.17
CA GLN A 16 -5.89 -9.61 5.20
C GLN A 16 -5.90 -10.46 3.93
N PRO A 17 -7.06 -10.70 3.28
CA PRO A 17 -7.12 -11.54 2.07
C PRO A 17 -6.21 -11.07 0.93
N MET A 18 -6.00 -9.75 0.79
CA MET A 18 -5.10 -9.18 -0.21
C MET A 18 -3.62 -9.25 0.18
N ARG A 19 -3.32 -9.41 1.48
CA ARG A 19 -1.98 -9.39 2.08
C ARG A 19 -1.89 -10.47 3.16
N PRO A 20 -1.90 -11.75 2.75
CA PRO A 20 -2.09 -12.86 3.68
C PRO A 20 -0.86 -13.17 4.54
N THR A 21 0.26 -12.47 4.34
CA THR A 21 1.52 -12.75 5.07
C THR A 21 1.99 -11.53 5.85
N SER A 22 2.37 -10.47 5.17
CA SER A 22 3.03 -9.32 5.76
C SER A 22 3.05 -8.13 4.82
N THR A 23 3.16 -6.95 5.42
CA THR A 23 3.69 -5.76 4.75
C THR A 23 5.15 -5.59 5.17
N ASN A 24 6.03 -5.46 4.20
CA ASN A 24 7.47 -5.42 4.39
C ASN A 24 7.94 -3.96 4.40
N ILE A 25 8.59 -3.57 5.49
CA ILE A 25 9.32 -2.30 5.56
C ILE A 25 10.80 -2.62 5.42
N TYR A 26 11.52 -1.87 4.61
CA TYR A 26 12.96 -2.05 4.43
C TYR A 26 13.73 -0.94 5.10
N ILE A 27 14.84 -1.28 5.74
CA ILE A 27 15.78 -0.35 6.35
C ILE A 27 17.10 -0.47 5.62
N ILE A 28 17.60 0.65 5.12
CA ILE A 28 18.80 0.78 4.30
C ILE A 28 19.74 1.76 5.01
N GLY A 29 20.97 1.33 5.26
CA GLY A 29 22.01 2.18 5.83
C GLY A 29 23.02 1.38 6.63
N GLN A 30 24.14 2.02 6.96
CA GLN A 30 25.15 1.44 7.83
C GLN A 30 24.63 1.31 9.27
N ARG A 31 25.11 0.30 9.99
CA ARG A 31 24.83 0.17 11.42
C ARG A 31 25.39 1.38 12.17
N GLY A 32 24.59 1.96 13.07
CA GLY A 32 25.00 3.11 13.87
C GLY A 32 25.00 4.45 13.11
N GLY A 33 24.52 4.46 11.86
CA GLY A 33 24.44 5.66 11.03
C GLY A 33 23.00 6.08 10.75
N GLN A 34 22.86 7.05 9.84
CA GLN A 34 21.55 7.45 9.34
C GLN A 34 21.01 6.39 8.38
N THR A 35 19.72 6.09 8.51
CA THR A 35 19.02 5.08 7.72
C THR A 35 17.86 5.67 6.93
N LEU A 36 17.61 5.06 5.78
CA LEU A 36 16.42 5.23 4.95
C LEU A 36 15.46 4.08 5.23
N THR A 37 14.18 4.38 5.43
CA THR A 37 13.14 3.35 5.31
C THR A 37 12.43 3.43 3.98
N ILE A 38 12.11 2.27 3.41
CA ILE A 38 11.15 2.14 2.31
C ILE A 38 9.87 1.55 2.90
N ASP A 39 8.79 2.32 2.71
CA ASP A 39 7.47 2.17 3.30
C ASP A 39 7.44 2.41 4.82
N SER A 40 6.22 2.69 5.31
CA SER A 40 5.97 3.09 6.70
C SER A 40 4.94 2.22 7.40
N GLY A 41 4.26 1.33 6.68
CA GLY A 41 3.23 0.48 7.28
C GLY A 41 1.88 1.17 7.49
N GLU A 42 0.89 0.39 7.95
CA GLU A 42 -0.41 0.94 8.37
C GLU A 42 -0.31 1.70 9.69
N ALA A 43 -1.18 2.70 9.89
CA ALA A 43 -1.23 3.52 11.11
C ALA A 43 -1.85 2.81 12.32
N ILE A 44 -1.41 1.59 12.61
CA ILE A 44 -1.84 0.76 13.74
C ILE A 44 -0.65 0.51 14.67
N ASP A 45 -0.93 0.30 15.97
CA ASP A 45 0.12 0.23 16.98
C ASP A 45 1.15 -0.86 16.70
N LYS A 46 0.75 -1.98 16.10
CA LYS A 46 1.66 -3.07 15.73
C LYS A 46 2.84 -2.59 14.87
N PHE A 47 2.60 -1.74 13.87
CA PHE A 47 3.68 -1.21 13.02
C PHE A 47 4.60 -0.27 13.80
N ARG A 48 4.04 0.56 14.68
CA ARG A 48 4.83 1.50 15.51
C ARG A 48 5.75 0.77 16.48
N TRP A 49 5.24 -0.27 17.13
CA TRP A 49 6.02 -1.11 18.04
C TRP A 49 7.09 -1.91 17.30
N MET A 50 6.76 -2.47 16.14
CA MET A 50 7.72 -3.21 15.30
C MET A 50 8.85 -2.32 14.80
N LEU A 51 8.54 -1.11 14.33
CA LEU A 51 9.55 -0.15 13.86
C LEU A 51 10.48 0.27 15.01
N ARG A 52 9.93 0.60 16.19
CA ARG A 52 10.72 0.92 17.39
C ARG A 52 11.61 -0.24 17.84
N GLY A 53 11.05 -1.45 17.90
CA GLY A 53 11.79 -2.64 18.30
C GLY A 53 12.93 -2.95 17.33
N TYR A 54 12.71 -2.72 16.03
CA TYR A 54 13.74 -2.95 15.03
C TYR A 54 14.86 -1.90 15.08
N LEU A 55 14.52 -0.62 15.25
CA LEU A 55 15.52 0.43 15.45
C LEU A 55 16.35 0.18 16.71
N ALA A 56 15.72 -0.24 17.80
CA ALA A 56 16.44 -0.63 19.02
C ALA A 56 17.36 -1.84 18.80
N ALA A 57 17.03 -2.74 17.86
CA ALA A 57 17.85 -3.90 17.52
C ALA A 57 18.97 -3.61 16.51
N ILE A 58 18.94 -2.47 15.82
CA ILE A 58 20.03 -1.99 14.98
C ILE A 58 20.76 -0.90 15.75
N ASP A 59 21.67 -1.30 16.66
CA ASP A 59 22.44 -0.41 17.54
C ASP A 59 22.72 0.97 16.93
N HIS A 60 22.28 2.01 17.65
CA HIS A 60 22.52 3.43 17.36
C HIS A 60 22.10 3.94 15.98
N SER A 61 21.17 3.27 15.30
CA SER A 61 20.69 3.73 13.98
C SER A 61 19.51 4.71 14.13
N GLU A 62 19.56 5.82 13.39
CA GLU A 62 18.48 6.80 13.33
C GLU A 62 17.81 6.78 11.96
N ILE A 63 16.48 6.93 11.89
CA ILE A 63 15.79 7.11 10.61
C ILE A 63 15.93 8.58 10.22
N GLY A 64 16.70 8.86 9.16
CA GLY A 64 16.80 10.21 8.61
C GLY A 64 15.66 10.52 7.65
N VAL A 65 15.29 9.53 6.83
CA VAL A 65 14.24 9.66 5.81
C VAL A 65 13.38 8.41 5.78
N ALA A 66 12.05 8.60 5.72
CA ALA A 66 11.10 7.54 5.41
C ALA A 66 10.48 7.78 4.04
N ALA A 67 10.98 7.04 3.05
CA ALA A 67 10.43 7.01 1.71
C ALA A 67 9.27 6.01 1.64
N ILE A 68 8.33 6.22 0.72
CA ILE A 68 7.27 5.26 0.41
C ILE A 68 7.30 4.88 -1.06
N THR A 69 6.82 3.68 -1.36
CA THR A 69 6.64 3.21 -2.73
C THR A 69 5.43 3.84 -3.39
N HIS A 70 4.31 3.99 -2.67
CA HIS A 70 3.07 4.57 -3.20
C HIS A 70 2.07 4.94 -2.10
N HIS A 71 0.95 5.56 -2.50
CA HIS A 71 -0.05 6.09 -1.58
C HIS A 71 -0.93 5.06 -0.85
N HIS A 72 -0.87 3.75 -1.10
CA HIS A 72 -1.76 2.84 -0.36
C HIS A 72 -1.46 2.86 1.14
N PHE A 73 -2.50 2.63 1.96
CA PHE A 73 -2.48 2.96 3.38
C PHE A 73 -1.51 2.11 4.21
N ASP A 74 -1.32 0.87 3.78
CA ASP A 74 -0.33 -0.09 4.21
C ASP A 74 1.12 0.32 3.95
N HIS A 75 1.36 1.20 2.99
CA HIS A 75 2.71 1.71 2.71
C HIS A 75 2.92 3.10 3.32
N SER A 76 1.86 3.91 3.39
CA SER A 76 1.92 5.33 3.72
C SER A 76 1.27 5.71 5.06
N GLY A 77 0.84 4.74 5.87
CA GLY A 77 0.00 4.99 7.03
C GLY A 77 0.71 5.77 8.14
N ASN A 78 1.98 5.50 8.37
CA ASN A 78 2.73 6.08 9.50
C ASN A 78 3.53 7.35 9.18
N LEU A 79 3.36 7.97 8.01
CA LEU A 79 4.14 9.16 7.61
C LEU A 79 4.17 10.26 8.69
N LYS A 80 3.03 10.64 9.25
CA LYS A 80 2.97 11.63 10.35
C LYS A 80 3.69 11.15 11.59
N HIS A 81 3.48 9.89 11.97
CA HIS A 81 4.07 9.34 13.19
C HIS A 81 5.60 9.31 13.10
N VAL A 82 6.13 8.88 11.96
CA VAL A 82 7.57 8.85 11.68
C VAL A 82 8.15 10.26 11.77
N ASN A 83 7.54 11.25 11.13
CA ASN A 83 8.01 12.63 11.23
C ASN A 83 7.89 13.22 12.64
N GLU A 84 6.72 13.11 13.27
CA GLU A 84 6.45 13.77 14.55
C GLU A 84 7.25 13.14 15.71
N HIS A 85 7.46 11.82 15.68
CA HIS A 85 8.02 11.07 16.81
C HIS A 85 9.46 10.61 16.57
N LEU A 86 9.84 10.32 15.32
CA LEU A 86 11.21 9.91 14.97
C LEU A 86 12.03 11.07 14.37
N LYS A 87 11.39 12.23 14.12
CA LYS A 87 12.02 13.43 13.55
C LYS A 87 12.64 13.21 12.16
N ALA A 88 12.23 12.14 11.48
CA ALA A 88 12.64 11.85 10.12
C ALA A 88 11.89 12.71 9.12
N ASP A 89 12.56 13.10 8.04
CA ASP A 89 11.86 13.58 6.86
C ASP A 89 11.06 12.42 6.24
N VAL A 90 9.98 12.76 5.55
CA VAL A 90 9.24 11.79 4.72
C VAL A 90 9.46 12.12 3.27
N ALA A 91 9.64 11.09 2.44
CA ALA A 91 9.74 11.25 1.01
C ALA A 91 8.62 10.46 0.33
N VAL A 92 7.93 11.12 -0.60
CA VAL A 92 6.75 10.55 -1.26
C VAL A 92 6.87 10.71 -2.77
N PRO A 93 6.18 9.90 -3.58
CA PRO A 93 6.16 10.11 -5.02
C PRO A 93 5.61 11.50 -5.36
N GLU A 94 6.26 12.22 -6.26
CA GLU A 94 5.87 13.59 -6.67
C GLU A 94 4.40 13.64 -7.14
N ASN A 95 4.01 12.67 -7.97
CA ASN A 95 2.64 12.53 -8.47
C ASN A 95 1.66 11.90 -7.45
N GLY A 96 2.16 11.41 -6.31
CA GLY A 96 1.39 10.82 -5.21
C GLY A 96 0.95 11.82 -4.15
N VAL A 97 1.52 13.03 -4.10
CA VAL A 97 1.24 14.05 -3.07
C VAL A 97 -0.26 14.30 -2.88
N ARG A 98 -1.02 14.42 -3.99
CA ARG A 98 -2.46 14.64 -3.94
C ARG A 98 -3.23 13.46 -3.36
N LEU A 99 -2.76 12.24 -3.59
CA LEU A 99 -3.37 10.99 -3.10
C LEU A 99 -3.11 10.78 -1.60
N LEU A 100 -2.14 11.50 -1.04
CA LEU A 100 -1.75 11.46 0.37
C LEU A 100 -2.37 12.59 1.20
N ARG A 101 -3.33 13.34 0.65
CA ARG A 101 -3.97 14.47 1.35
C ARG A 101 -4.52 14.03 2.72
N GLY A 102 -4.08 14.74 3.77
CA GLY A 102 -4.46 14.45 5.15
C GLY A 102 -3.58 13.41 5.85
N ARG A 103 -2.70 12.70 5.13
CA ARG A 103 -1.72 11.73 5.66
C ARG A 103 -0.28 12.26 5.72
N LEU A 104 0.04 13.32 4.98
CA LEU A 104 1.35 13.97 5.06
C LEU A 104 1.50 14.75 6.39
N PRO A 105 2.72 14.80 6.97
CA PRO A 105 3.05 15.75 8.04
C PRO A 105 3.01 17.19 7.53
N LYS A 106 3.10 18.15 8.45
CA LYS A 106 3.08 19.59 8.11
C LYS A 106 4.39 20.05 7.47
N ASP A 107 5.51 19.53 7.98
CA ASP A 107 6.87 19.89 7.60
C ASP A 107 7.67 18.62 7.29
N GLY A 108 8.87 18.77 6.71
CA GLY A 108 9.76 17.64 6.43
C GLY A 108 9.25 16.70 5.33
N VAL A 109 8.46 17.20 4.39
CA VAL A 109 7.99 16.43 3.22
C VAL A 109 8.87 16.73 2.01
N LYS A 110 9.48 15.68 1.47
CA LYS A 110 10.22 15.67 0.21
C LYS A 110 9.43 14.88 -0.83
N THR A 111 9.70 15.16 -2.10
CA THR A 111 9.16 14.39 -3.22
C THR A 111 10.27 13.70 -3.97
N TYR A 112 10.00 12.51 -4.49
CA TYR A 112 10.87 11.85 -5.44
C TYR A 112 10.21 11.64 -6.80
N SER A 113 11.02 11.80 -7.82
CA SER A 113 10.69 11.68 -9.23
C SER A 113 11.59 10.63 -9.89
N ASP A 114 11.34 10.36 -11.17
CA ASP A 114 12.09 9.37 -11.91
C ASP A 114 13.57 9.75 -12.04
N GLY A 115 14.47 8.82 -11.71
CA GLY A 115 15.91 9.03 -11.83
C GLY A 115 16.55 9.78 -10.66
N ASP A 116 15.77 10.19 -9.66
CA ASP A 116 16.32 10.73 -8.42
C ASP A 116 17.23 9.72 -7.74
N GLN A 117 18.19 10.23 -6.96
CA GLN A 117 19.16 9.39 -6.25
C GLN A 117 19.25 9.80 -4.79
N ILE A 118 19.19 8.80 -3.91
CA ILE A 118 19.37 8.96 -2.47
C ILE A 118 20.76 8.44 -2.12
N ASN A 119 21.62 9.33 -1.63
CA ASN A 119 22.96 8.97 -1.18
C ASN A 119 22.96 8.83 0.35
N LEU A 120 23.35 7.67 0.84
CA LEU A 120 23.53 7.40 2.27
C LEU A 120 25.02 7.22 2.58
N ASP A 121 25.35 7.27 3.87
CA ASP A 121 26.70 7.00 4.36
C ASP A 121 27.23 5.63 3.88
N GLY A 122 28.55 5.50 3.82
CA GLY A 122 29.19 4.28 3.30
C GLY A 122 29.14 4.13 1.78
N GLY A 123 28.72 5.18 1.06
CA GLY A 123 28.66 5.17 -0.41
C GLY A 123 27.47 4.42 -0.99
N ILE A 124 26.45 4.13 -0.19
CA ILE A 124 25.22 3.46 -0.62
C ILE A 124 24.43 4.43 -1.50
N ARG A 125 24.14 4.02 -2.74
CA ARG A 125 23.34 4.78 -3.69
C ARG A 125 22.02 4.05 -3.94
N VAL A 126 20.92 4.73 -3.69
CA VAL A 126 19.58 4.22 -3.97
C VAL A 126 18.99 5.02 -5.12
N GLN A 127 18.84 4.38 -6.28
CA GLN A 127 18.17 4.96 -7.45
C GLN A 127 16.66 4.89 -7.27
N VAL A 128 15.95 5.96 -7.59
CA VAL A 128 14.48 6.02 -7.59
C VAL A 128 13.96 5.84 -9.01
N MET A 129 13.01 4.93 -9.18
CA MET A 129 12.41 4.63 -10.47
C MET A 129 10.90 4.70 -10.37
N THR A 130 10.28 5.48 -11.25
CA THR A 130 8.84 5.41 -11.43
C THR A 130 8.44 4.06 -12.02
N SER A 131 7.41 3.45 -11.45
CA SER A 131 6.86 2.16 -11.89
C SER A 131 5.33 2.19 -11.93
N PRO A 132 4.72 3.17 -12.63
CA PRO A 132 3.27 3.31 -12.66
C PRO A 132 2.60 2.07 -13.25
N GLY A 133 1.45 1.71 -12.70
CA GLY A 133 0.67 0.59 -13.20
C GLY A 133 -0.16 -0.08 -12.12
N HIS A 134 0.47 -0.51 -11.02
CA HIS A 134 -0.24 -0.91 -9.82
C HIS A 134 -1.03 0.27 -9.26
N SER A 135 -0.31 1.36 -8.99
CA SER A 135 -0.85 2.69 -8.74
C SER A 135 -0.20 3.70 -9.69
N VAL A 136 -0.80 4.88 -9.82
CA VAL A 136 -0.25 5.92 -10.71
C VAL A 136 1.04 6.51 -10.15
N ASP A 137 1.24 6.44 -8.83
CA ASP A 137 2.36 7.01 -8.09
C ASP A 137 3.36 5.96 -7.60
N SER A 138 3.30 4.74 -8.14
CA SER A 138 4.23 3.67 -7.78
C SER A 138 5.67 4.01 -8.11
N LEU A 139 6.55 3.79 -7.12
CA LEU A 139 8.00 3.85 -7.23
C LEU A 139 8.62 2.47 -6.89
N CYS A 140 9.71 2.16 -7.58
CA CYS A 140 10.69 1.16 -7.16
C CYS A 140 11.99 1.86 -6.76
N TYR A 141 12.78 1.19 -5.92
CA TYR A 141 14.09 1.69 -5.49
C TYR A 141 15.15 0.64 -5.80
N TYR A 142 16.32 1.05 -6.26
CA TYR A 142 17.34 0.11 -6.72
C TYR A 142 18.73 0.46 -6.16
N ILE A 143 19.40 -0.54 -5.58
CA ILE A 143 20.80 -0.44 -5.14
C ILE A 143 21.61 -1.32 -6.09
N GLU A 144 22.25 -0.70 -7.06
CA GLU A 144 22.92 -1.40 -8.15
C GLU A 144 24.12 -2.21 -7.68
N GLU A 145 24.90 -1.65 -6.76
CA GLU A 145 26.12 -2.25 -6.25
C GLU A 145 25.84 -3.56 -5.49
N GLU A 146 24.68 -3.63 -4.82
CA GLU A 146 24.23 -4.81 -4.08
C GLU A 146 23.29 -5.71 -4.89
N GLY A 147 22.76 -5.22 -6.02
CA GLY A 147 21.81 -5.95 -6.85
C GLY A 147 20.43 -6.11 -6.23
N ILE A 148 20.00 -5.15 -5.41
CA ILE A 148 18.75 -5.22 -4.64
C ILE A 148 17.72 -4.25 -5.22
N LEU A 149 16.57 -4.78 -5.65
CA LEU A 149 15.44 -4.01 -6.18
C LEU A 149 14.26 -4.09 -5.22
N PHE A 150 13.86 -2.95 -4.66
CA PHE A 150 12.65 -2.81 -3.85
C PHE A 150 11.46 -2.51 -4.76
N THR A 151 10.53 -3.46 -4.84
CA THR A 151 9.48 -3.45 -5.86
C THR A 151 8.14 -2.90 -5.35
N GLY A 152 7.98 -2.68 -4.04
CA GLY A 152 6.69 -2.34 -3.46
C GLY A 152 5.61 -3.30 -3.95
N ASP A 153 4.50 -2.76 -4.43
CA ASP A 153 3.40 -3.55 -4.98
C ASP A 153 3.47 -3.77 -6.49
N THR A 154 4.54 -3.31 -7.14
CA THR A 154 4.78 -3.60 -8.57
C THR A 154 5.04 -5.09 -8.77
N ILE A 155 5.80 -5.74 -7.87
CA ILE A 155 6.05 -7.19 -7.86
C ILE A 155 5.95 -7.70 -6.42
N LEU A 156 5.25 -8.81 -6.23
CA LEU A 156 4.97 -9.43 -4.94
C LEU A 156 5.68 -10.79 -4.83
N GLY A 157 5.99 -11.18 -3.59
CA GLY A 157 6.74 -12.38 -3.26
C GLY A 157 6.02 -13.70 -3.52
N ASN A 158 4.71 -13.74 -3.29
CA ASN A 158 3.92 -14.98 -3.23
C ASN A 158 2.74 -15.03 -4.22
N THR A 159 2.26 -13.88 -4.71
CA THR A 159 1.09 -13.80 -5.60
C THR A 159 1.37 -12.84 -6.75
N THR A 160 0.36 -12.52 -7.58
CA THR A 160 0.42 -11.40 -8.53
C THR A 160 -0.29 -10.18 -7.96
N THR A 161 0.11 -8.98 -8.41
CA THR A 161 -0.50 -7.73 -7.93
C THR A 161 -1.79 -7.37 -8.67
N VAL A 162 -2.59 -6.48 -8.10
CA VAL A 162 -3.67 -5.79 -8.82
C VAL A 162 -3.04 -4.69 -9.69
N VAL A 163 -3.61 -4.46 -10.87
CA VAL A 163 -3.11 -3.47 -11.83
C VAL A 163 -4.21 -2.47 -12.13
N GLY A 164 -3.92 -1.19 -11.98
CA GLY A 164 -4.81 -0.08 -12.32
C GLY A 164 -4.73 0.36 -13.79
N ASP A 165 -3.54 0.31 -14.40
CA ASP A 165 -3.33 0.58 -15.83
C ASP A 165 -2.31 -0.40 -16.43
N VAL A 166 -2.78 -1.30 -17.30
CA VAL A 166 -1.98 -2.42 -17.81
C VAL A 166 -0.86 -1.97 -18.72
N ASN A 167 -1.10 -0.98 -19.60
CA ASN A 167 -0.07 -0.46 -20.49
C ASN A 167 1.10 0.15 -19.70
N SER A 168 0.80 1.01 -18.72
CA SER A 168 1.82 1.61 -17.85
C SER A 168 2.56 0.54 -17.05
N TYR A 169 1.82 -0.45 -16.53
CA TYR A 169 2.40 -1.55 -15.77
C TYR A 169 3.37 -2.39 -16.61
N MET A 170 3.00 -2.74 -17.84
CA MET A 170 3.87 -3.50 -18.76
C MET A 170 5.10 -2.70 -19.18
N ALA A 171 4.98 -1.39 -19.38
CA ALA A 171 6.12 -0.52 -19.63
C ALA A 171 7.07 -0.50 -18.42
N SER A 172 6.53 -0.41 -17.20
CA SER A 172 7.31 -0.47 -15.96
C SER A 172 8.04 -1.80 -15.81
N LEU A 173 7.38 -2.94 -16.04
CA LEU A 173 8.02 -4.25 -15.97
C LEU A 173 9.16 -4.42 -16.98
N ARG A 174 8.97 -3.95 -18.22
CA ARG A 174 10.02 -4.00 -19.26
C ARG A 174 11.25 -3.18 -18.86
N ARG A 175 11.04 -1.97 -18.33
CA ARG A 175 12.14 -1.14 -17.82
C ARG A 175 12.87 -1.79 -16.64
N LEU A 176 12.15 -2.46 -15.74
CA LEU A 176 12.77 -3.18 -14.62
C LEU A 176 13.57 -4.41 -15.09
N LEU A 177 13.17 -5.05 -16.19
CA LEU A 177 13.94 -6.16 -16.79
C LEU A 177 15.29 -5.71 -17.36
N GLU A 178 15.38 -4.46 -17.82
CA GLU A 178 16.59 -3.86 -18.38
C GLU A 178 17.63 -3.50 -17.30
N LEU A 179 17.25 -3.53 -16.02
CA LEU A 179 18.19 -3.23 -14.94
C LEU A 179 19.34 -4.24 -14.89
N PRO A 180 20.60 -3.76 -14.77
CA PRO A 180 21.74 -4.64 -14.58
C PRO A 180 21.68 -5.33 -13.21
N ASN A 181 22.50 -6.36 -12.98
CA ASN A 181 22.83 -6.91 -11.65
C ASN A 181 21.64 -7.19 -10.67
N VAL A 182 20.40 -7.39 -11.11
CA VAL A 182 19.27 -7.68 -10.21
C VAL A 182 19.40 -9.12 -9.68
N LYS A 183 19.66 -9.24 -8.38
CA LYS A 183 19.87 -10.52 -7.66
C LYS A 183 18.81 -10.78 -6.59
N VAL A 184 18.20 -9.72 -6.06
CA VAL A 184 17.19 -9.80 -5.01
C VAL A 184 16.05 -8.84 -5.30
N LEU A 185 14.82 -9.35 -5.35
CA LEU A 185 13.59 -8.55 -5.31
C LEU A 185 13.07 -8.48 -3.87
N CYS A 186 12.81 -7.26 -3.44
CA CYS A 186 12.31 -6.89 -2.14
C CYS A 186 10.86 -6.36 -2.28
N PRO A 187 9.84 -7.23 -2.23
CA PRO A 187 8.46 -6.85 -2.44
C PRO A 187 7.81 -6.18 -1.23
N GLY A 188 6.79 -5.36 -1.47
CA GLY A 188 5.94 -4.80 -0.42
C GLY A 188 5.22 -5.89 0.39
N HIS A 189 4.89 -7.02 -0.25
CA HIS A 189 4.27 -8.16 0.41
C HIS A 189 4.87 -9.50 -0.01
N GLY A 190 4.88 -10.44 0.93
CA GLY A 190 5.37 -11.80 0.70
C GLY A 190 6.89 -11.96 0.94
N PRO A 191 7.44 -13.15 0.63
CA PRO A 191 8.86 -13.43 0.81
C PRO A 191 9.73 -12.67 -0.21
N LEU A 192 11.02 -12.54 0.11
CA LEU A 192 12.03 -12.07 -0.84
C LEU A 192 12.11 -13.05 -2.03
N ILE A 193 12.43 -12.53 -3.22
CA ILE A 193 12.86 -13.37 -4.34
C ILE A 193 14.35 -13.17 -4.52
N THR A 194 15.14 -14.22 -4.36
CA THR A 194 16.60 -14.18 -4.47
C THR A 194 17.07 -15.14 -5.55
N ASP A 195 18.20 -14.85 -6.19
CA ASP A 195 18.88 -15.83 -7.03
C ASP A 195 19.21 -17.11 -6.24
N THR A 196 18.88 -18.25 -6.84
CA THR A 196 19.30 -19.60 -6.43
C THR A 196 19.99 -20.30 -7.60
N GLU A 197 20.34 -21.58 -7.43
CA GLU A 197 20.85 -22.39 -8.53
C GLU A 197 19.77 -22.66 -9.59
N GLU A 198 18.51 -22.78 -9.17
CA GLU A 198 17.36 -23.20 -9.98
C GLU A 198 16.52 -22.05 -10.53
N ALA A 199 16.52 -20.88 -9.88
CA ALA A 199 15.70 -19.74 -10.28
C ALA A 199 16.42 -18.42 -10.02
N LYS A 200 16.21 -17.44 -10.89
CA LYS A 200 16.73 -16.08 -10.74
C LYS A 200 15.64 -15.12 -10.30
N ALA A 201 16.05 -14.05 -9.61
CA ALA A 201 15.19 -12.91 -9.30
C ALA A 201 14.53 -12.35 -10.56
N ARG A 202 15.26 -12.34 -11.69
CA ARG A 202 14.77 -11.90 -12.99
C ARG A 202 13.64 -12.79 -13.54
N ASP A 203 13.61 -14.08 -13.26
CA ASP A 203 12.55 -14.98 -13.73
C ASP A 203 11.18 -14.57 -13.18
N ARG A 204 11.14 -13.96 -11.98
CA ARG A 204 9.91 -13.41 -11.40
C ARG A 204 9.37 -12.23 -12.21
N LEU A 205 10.25 -11.35 -12.70
CA LEU A 205 9.89 -10.23 -13.58
C LEU A 205 9.31 -10.75 -14.91
N GLU A 206 9.97 -11.73 -15.52
CA GLU A 206 9.53 -12.34 -16.78
C GLU A 206 8.19 -13.06 -16.63
N MET A 207 8.02 -13.83 -15.55
CA MET A 207 6.76 -14.48 -15.22
C MET A 207 5.62 -13.46 -15.06
N TYR A 208 5.89 -12.29 -14.48
CA TYR A 208 4.91 -11.22 -14.37
C TYR A 208 4.49 -10.68 -15.74
N VAL A 209 5.45 -10.45 -16.65
CA VAL A 209 5.16 -10.04 -18.04
C VAL A 209 4.30 -11.09 -18.74
N ALA A 210 4.70 -12.36 -18.67
CA ALA A 210 3.99 -13.47 -19.29
C ALA A 210 2.56 -13.63 -18.71
N HIS A 211 2.40 -13.54 -17.39
CA HIS A 211 1.11 -13.64 -16.73
C HIS A 211 0.15 -12.52 -17.15
N ARG A 212 0.64 -11.30 -17.38
CA ARG A 212 -0.20 -10.19 -17.87
C ARG A 212 -0.62 -10.39 -19.32
N GLN A 213 0.28 -10.87 -20.17
CA GLN A 213 -0.07 -11.19 -21.54
C GLN A 213 -1.12 -12.31 -21.59
N MET A 214 -0.89 -13.40 -20.84
CA MET A 214 -1.84 -14.51 -20.72
C MET A 214 -3.23 -14.03 -20.28
N ARG A 215 -3.30 -13.12 -19.30
CA ARG A 215 -4.58 -12.57 -18.83
C ARG A 215 -5.29 -11.75 -19.89
N GLU A 216 -4.55 -10.95 -20.66
CA GLU A 216 -5.11 -10.19 -21.77
C GLU A 216 -5.66 -11.10 -22.86
N ASP A 217 -4.90 -12.14 -23.23
CA ASP A 217 -5.29 -13.14 -24.22
C ASP A 217 -6.59 -13.85 -23.80
N GLN A 218 -6.69 -14.26 -22.53
CA GLN A 218 -7.92 -14.85 -21.96
C GLN A 218 -9.11 -13.89 -22.05
N ILE A 219 -8.91 -12.60 -21.82
CA ILE A 219 -9.99 -11.60 -21.93
C ILE A 219 -10.42 -11.43 -23.38
N LEU A 220 -9.47 -11.40 -24.31
CA LEU A 220 -9.78 -11.30 -25.74
C LEU A 220 -10.48 -12.55 -26.26
N GLU A 221 -10.08 -13.74 -25.80
CA GLU A 221 -10.76 -15.01 -26.11
C GLU A 221 -12.23 -14.98 -25.68
N GLN A 222 -12.53 -14.43 -24.50
CA GLN A 222 -13.90 -14.24 -24.05
C GLN A 222 -14.72 -13.31 -24.95
N LEU A 223 -14.11 -12.51 -25.82
CA LEU A 223 -14.81 -11.56 -26.69
C LEU A 223 -14.87 -12.02 -28.16
N GLN A 224 -14.30 -13.19 -28.49
CA GLN A 224 -14.20 -13.68 -29.88
C GLN A 224 -15.54 -14.01 -30.54
N ASP A 225 -16.56 -14.38 -29.74
CA ASP A 225 -17.91 -14.68 -30.24
C ASP A 225 -18.67 -13.42 -30.69
N GLY A 226 -18.14 -12.23 -30.42
CA GLY A 226 -18.75 -10.94 -30.78
C GLY A 226 -19.91 -10.53 -29.87
N GLU A 227 -20.28 -11.36 -28.89
CA GLU A 227 -21.38 -11.06 -27.99
C GLU A 227 -20.95 -10.05 -26.91
N PRO A 228 -21.75 -9.01 -26.64
CA PRO A 228 -21.43 -8.05 -25.59
C PRO A 228 -21.38 -8.71 -24.20
N LYS A 229 -20.21 -8.68 -23.55
CA LYS A 229 -20.01 -9.20 -22.19
C LYS A 229 -19.63 -8.09 -21.21
N THR A 230 -20.18 -8.16 -20.01
CA THR A 230 -19.76 -7.30 -18.89
C THR A 230 -18.42 -7.77 -18.32
N SER A 231 -17.65 -6.86 -17.71
CA SER A 231 -16.41 -7.23 -17.02
C SER A 231 -16.63 -8.32 -15.96
N TRP A 232 -17.79 -8.29 -15.29
CA TRP A 232 -18.15 -9.28 -14.28
C TRP A 232 -18.34 -10.68 -14.88
N GLN A 233 -19.00 -10.80 -16.04
CA GLN A 233 -19.16 -12.08 -16.73
C GLN A 233 -17.81 -12.63 -17.20
N ILE A 234 -16.93 -11.77 -17.72
CA ILE A 234 -15.57 -12.15 -18.12
C ILE A 234 -14.78 -12.62 -16.89
N MET A 235 -14.86 -11.89 -15.77
CA MET A 235 -14.23 -12.29 -14.50
C MET A 235 -14.76 -13.65 -14.02
N GLU A 236 -16.07 -13.88 -14.04
CA GLU A 236 -16.67 -15.17 -13.65
C GLU A 236 -16.22 -16.30 -14.57
N SER A 237 -16.06 -16.07 -15.86
CA SER A 237 -15.56 -17.08 -16.80
C SER A 237 -14.09 -17.43 -16.53
N ILE A 238 -13.21 -16.42 -16.38
CA ILE A 238 -11.77 -16.67 -16.27
C ILE A 238 -11.38 -17.14 -14.86
N TYR A 239 -11.97 -16.56 -13.81
CA TYR A 239 -11.60 -16.90 -12.43
C TYR A 239 -12.57 -17.89 -11.78
N GLY A 240 -13.85 -17.87 -12.13
CA GLY A 240 -14.87 -18.81 -11.62
C GLY A 240 -14.83 -19.01 -10.10
N ASP A 241 -14.81 -20.28 -9.70
CA ASP A 241 -14.70 -20.71 -8.31
C ASP A 241 -13.25 -20.94 -7.84
N SER A 242 -12.25 -20.66 -8.70
CA SER A 242 -10.82 -20.77 -8.34
C SER A 242 -10.33 -19.67 -7.41
N ILE A 243 -11.12 -18.61 -7.21
CA ILE A 243 -10.79 -17.49 -6.33
C ILE A 243 -11.79 -17.35 -5.19
N ASP A 244 -11.30 -16.92 -4.03
CA ASP A 244 -12.13 -16.56 -2.89
C ASP A 244 -13.16 -15.48 -3.30
N LYS A 245 -14.42 -15.65 -2.91
CA LYS A 245 -15.52 -14.71 -3.18
C LYS A 245 -15.22 -13.28 -2.72
N ARG A 246 -14.39 -13.11 -1.68
CA ARG A 246 -13.91 -11.81 -1.18
C ARG A 246 -13.01 -11.10 -2.17
N LEU A 247 -12.32 -11.84 -3.04
CA LEU A 247 -11.38 -11.32 -4.04
C LEU A 247 -12.03 -11.04 -5.40
N ARG A 248 -13.26 -11.51 -5.66
CA ARG A 248 -13.95 -11.34 -6.96
C ARG A 248 -14.05 -9.88 -7.43
N ARG A 249 -14.18 -8.92 -6.51
CA ARG A 249 -14.18 -7.49 -6.88
C ARG A 249 -12.81 -6.98 -7.32
N ALA A 250 -11.74 -7.45 -6.67
CA ALA A 250 -10.38 -7.12 -7.09
C ALA A 250 -10.07 -7.76 -8.45
N ALA A 251 -10.51 -9.00 -8.66
CA ALA A 251 -10.41 -9.69 -9.95
C ALA A 251 -11.18 -8.96 -11.07
N ASP A 252 -12.42 -8.53 -10.81
CA ASP A 252 -13.20 -7.72 -11.77
C ASP A 252 -12.52 -6.37 -12.05
N GLY A 253 -11.95 -5.72 -11.03
CA GLY A 253 -11.13 -4.52 -11.20
C GLY A 253 -9.93 -4.74 -12.12
N ASN A 254 -9.27 -5.90 -12.02
CA ASN A 254 -8.19 -6.27 -12.94
C ASN A 254 -8.69 -6.47 -14.38
N VAL A 255 -9.83 -7.15 -14.58
CA VAL A 255 -10.45 -7.29 -15.91
C VAL A 255 -10.81 -5.91 -16.50
N GLN A 256 -11.39 -5.02 -15.69
CA GLN A 256 -11.71 -3.65 -16.12
C GLN A 256 -10.46 -2.87 -16.54
N ALA A 257 -9.33 -3.04 -15.84
CA ALA A 257 -8.07 -2.39 -16.19
C ALA A 257 -7.57 -2.86 -17.56
N HIS A 258 -7.60 -4.17 -17.85
CA HIS A 258 -7.28 -4.71 -19.17
C HIS A 258 -8.21 -4.19 -20.26
N LEU A 259 -9.54 -4.26 -20.05
CA LEU A 259 -10.52 -3.76 -21.03
C LEU A 259 -10.33 -2.28 -21.34
N LYS A 260 -10.04 -1.46 -20.32
CA LYS A 260 -9.74 -0.03 -20.51
C LYS A 260 -8.46 0.17 -21.31
N SER A 261 -7.45 -0.66 -21.08
CA SER A 261 -6.19 -0.64 -21.83
C SER A 261 -6.41 -0.98 -23.31
N LEU A 262 -7.09 -2.10 -23.56
CA LEU A 262 -7.46 -2.56 -24.90
C LEU A 262 -8.34 -1.54 -25.64
N GLN A 263 -9.23 -0.86 -24.92
CA GLN A 263 -10.07 0.20 -25.49
C GLN A 263 -9.23 1.41 -25.91
N LYS A 264 -8.27 1.85 -25.08
CA LYS A 264 -7.34 2.94 -25.44
C LYS A 264 -6.52 2.59 -26.68
N SER A 265 -6.13 1.32 -26.81
CA SER A 265 -5.38 0.80 -27.98
C SER A 265 -6.28 0.51 -29.20
N GLY A 266 -7.59 0.72 -29.11
CA GLY A 266 -8.53 0.51 -30.21
C GLY A 266 -8.87 -0.96 -30.51
N VAL A 267 -8.41 -1.90 -29.68
CA VAL A 267 -8.64 -3.35 -29.86
C VAL A 267 -10.07 -3.73 -29.53
N VAL A 268 -10.66 -3.11 -28.49
CA VAL A 268 -12.06 -3.33 -28.08
C VAL A 268 -12.84 -2.03 -28.04
N ARG A 269 -14.16 -2.10 -28.14
CA ARG A 269 -15.07 -0.95 -28.00
C ARG A 269 -16.05 -1.20 -26.85
N ALA A 270 -16.24 -0.19 -26.02
CA ALA A 270 -17.26 -0.24 -24.98
C ALA A 270 -18.61 0.25 -25.53
N SER A 271 -19.65 -0.55 -25.37
CA SER A 271 -21.05 -0.11 -25.51
C SER A 271 -21.60 0.29 -24.14
N ARG A 272 -22.59 1.20 -24.10
CA ARG A 272 -23.33 1.45 -22.86
C ARG A 272 -24.23 0.24 -22.61
N GLY A 273 -23.86 -0.61 -21.65
CA GLY A 273 -24.76 -1.63 -21.14
C GLY A 273 -26.01 -1.00 -20.54
N GLU A 274 -27.15 -1.66 -20.71
CA GLU A 274 -28.35 -1.33 -19.94
C GLU A 274 -28.02 -1.47 -18.44
N LYS A 275 -28.30 -0.43 -17.65
CA LYS A 275 -28.09 -0.51 -16.21
C LYS A 275 -29.01 -1.59 -15.65
N LYS A 276 -28.45 -2.76 -15.35
CA LYS A 276 -29.18 -3.80 -14.59
C LYS A 276 -29.62 -3.14 -13.28
N PRO A 277 -30.93 -3.08 -12.98
CA PRO A 277 -31.39 -2.45 -11.76
C PRO A 277 -30.72 -3.13 -10.57
N PRO A 278 -30.27 -2.36 -9.56
CA PRO A 278 -29.60 -2.94 -8.40
C PRO A 278 -30.47 -4.04 -7.78
N ASN A 279 -29.89 -5.19 -7.45
CA ASN A 279 -30.64 -6.26 -6.78
C ASN A 279 -31.29 -5.68 -5.50
N PRO A 280 -32.64 -5.73 -5.36
CA PRO A 280 -33.35 -5.16 -4.23
C PRO A 280 -32.82 -5.64 -2.87
N ALA A 281 -32.41 -6.91 -2.78
CA ALA A 281 -31.83 -7.48 -1.57
C ALA A 281 -30.46 -6.87 -1.22
N THR A 282 -29.65 -6.57 -2.24
CA THR A 282 -28.35 -5.90 -2.05
C THR A 282 -28.53 -4.44 -1.64
N VAL A 283 -29.49 -3.74 -2.24
CA VAL A 283 -29.85 -2.36 -1.84
C VAL A 283 -30.33 -2.33 -0.39
N ALA A 284 -31.22 -3.24 -0.01
CA ALA A 284 -31.72 -3.35 1.35
C ALA A 284 -30.60 -3.64 2.36
N LYS A 285 -29.71 -4.59 2.03
CA LYS A 285 -28.55 -4.94 2.86
C LYS A 285 -27.58 -3.76 3.02
N ASN A 286 -27.29 -3.03 1.95
CA ASN A 286 -26.42 -1.85 2.00
C ASN A 286 -27.03 -0.73 2.83
N LYS A 287 -28.32 -0.42 2.64
CA LYS A 287 -29.06 0.55 3.48
C LYS A 287 -29.06 0.17 4.96
N ALA A 288 -29.24 -1.13 5.26
CA ALA A 288 -29.18 -1.63 6.63
C ALA A 288 -27.77 -1.45 7.24
N LYS A 289 -26.72 -1.78 6.47
CA LYS A 289 -25.32 -1.59 6.87
C LYS A 289 -24.98 -0.11 7.10
N GLU A 290 -25.40 0.79 6.21
CA GLU A 290 -25.22 2.23 6.38
C GLU A 290 -25.93 2.75 7.63
N LYS A 291 -27.16 2.31 7.90
CA LYS A 291 -27.91 2.67 9.11
C LYS A 291 -27.20 2.20 10.37
N ALA A 292 -26.65 0.97 10.36
CA ALA A 292 -25.86 0.43 11.46
C ALA A 292 -24.57 1.23 11.69
N ASN A 293 -23.81 1.50 10.62
CA ASN A 293 -22.59 2.32 10.69
C ASN A 293 -22.89 3.72 11.23
N ARG A 294 -23.99 4.36 10.79
CA ARG A 294 -24.39 5.68 11.28
C ARG A 294 -24.69 5.68 12.78
N LYS A 295 -25.31 4.61 13.30
CA LYS A 295 -25.55 4.44 14.74
C LYS A 295 -24.25 4.30 15.52
N ILE A 296 -23.30 3.49 15.03
CA ILE A 296 -21.99 3.31 15.65
C ILE A 296 -21.23 4.64 15.71
N ILE A 297 -21.20 5.39 14.60
CA ILE A 297 -20.57 6.72 14.55
C ILE A 297 -21.23 7.69 15.55
N GLN A 298 -22.56 7.70 15.64
CA GLN A 298 -23.28 8.54 16.60
C GLN A 298 -22.98 8.15 18.05
N GLN A 299 -22.84 6.85 18.34
CA GLN A 299 -22.48 6.35 19.66
C GLN A 299 -21.05 6.76 20.03
N GLY A 300 -20.09 6.62 19.11
CA GLY A 300 -18.72 7.10 19.29
C GLY A 300 -18.67 8.59 19.63
N LYS A 301 -19.35 9.43 18.84
CA LYS A 301 -19.46 10.88 19.11
C LYS A 301 -20.07 11.21 20.48
N ARG A 302 -21.03 10.41 20.94
CA ARG A 302 -21.63 10.59 22.28
C ARG A 302 -20.64 10.24 23.39
N LEU A 303 -19.89 9.16 23.24
CA LEU A 303 -18.86 8.75 24.20
C LEU A 303 -17.74 9.78 24.27
N ASP A 304 -17.25 10.27 23.12
CA ASP A 304 -16.24 11.33 23.06
C ASP A 304 -16.72 12.61 23.74
N LYS A 305 -17.98 13.01 23.49
CA LYS A 305 -18.57 14.18 24.16
C LYS A 305 -18.68 13.98 25.67
N ALA A 306 -19.12 12.79 26.12
CA ALA A 306 -19.23 12.49 27.54
C ALA A 306 -17.86 12.50 28.24
N GLN A 307 -16.82 11.95 27.59
CA GLN A 307 -15.46 11.97 28.10
C GLN A 307 -14.89 13.39 28.15
N ARG A 308 -15.11 14.20 27.11
CA ARG A 308 -14.73 15.62 27.10
C ARG A 308 -15.42 16.40 28.22
N ASN A 309 -16.73 16.20 28.41
CA ASN A 309 -17.47 16.84 29.50
C ASN A 309 -16.95 16.41 30.89
N LYS A 310 -16.56 15.15 31.05
CA LYS A 310 -15.99 14.65 32.31
C LYS A 310 -14.63 15.31 32.60
N ILE A 311 -13.79 15.47 31.59
CA ILE A 311 -12.49 16.16 31.71
C ILE A 311 -12.71 17.64 32.06
N LEU A 312 -13.62 18.33 31.36
CA LEU A 312 -13.96 19.73 31.67
C LEU A 312 -14.50 19.88 33.09
N ALA A 313 -15.40 19.00 33.53
CA ALA A 313 -15.91 19.02 34.89
C ALA A 313 -14.81 18.79 35.94
N GLN A 314 -13.83 17.94 35.66
CA GLN A 314 -12.67 17.73 36.53
C GLN A 314 -11.72 18.94 36.57
N GLN A 315 -11.63 19.72 35.50
CA GLN A 315 -10.82 20.94 35.44
C GLN A 315 -11.49 22.13 36.10
N GLU A 316 -12.79 22.34 35.82
CA GLU A 316 -13.55 23.49 36.32
C GLU A 316 -14.01 23.31 37.77
N ASN A 317 -14.26 22.07 38.20
CA ASN A 317 -14.71 21.74 39.56
C ASN A 317 -13.98 20.49 40.09
N PRO A 318 -12.66 20.58 40.35
CA PRO A 318 -11.91 19.45 40.88
C PRO A 318 -12.48 19.00 42.24
N PRO A 319 -12.68 17.69 42.46
CA PRO A 319 -13.09 17.20 43.78
C PRO A 319 -12.01 17.54 44.81
N THR A 320 -12.43 17.98 45.98
CA THR A 320 -11.54 18.32 47.11
C THR A 320 -11.91 17.47 48.32
N ASP A 321 -11.09 17.52 49.37
CA ASP A 321 -11.38 16.84 50.64
C ASP A 321 -12.69 17.34 51.30
N LEU A 322 -13.15 18.55 50.92
CA LEU A 322 -14.39 19.14 51.41
C LEU A 322 -15.64 18.68 50.65
N TRP A 323 -15.50 18.22 49.39
CA TRP A 323 -16.63 17.71 48.61
C TRP A 323 -16.21 16.77 47.47
N LYS A 324 -16.80 15.57 47.47
CA LYS A 324 -16.65 14.56 46.40
C LYS A 324 -17.55 14.83 45.17
N LYS A 325 -18.61 15.63 45.33
CA LYS A 325 -19.48 16.15 44.26
C LYS A 325 -19.72 17.65 44.51
N PRO A 326 -19.60 18.53 43.51
CA PRO A 326 -19.77 19.98 43.72
C PRO A 326 -21.17 20.32 44.25
N PRO A 327 -21.30 21.25 45.22
CA PRO A 327 -22.60 21.73 45.70
C PRO A 327 -23.35 22.52 44.61
N THR A 328 -24.66 22.35 44.53
CA THR A 328 -25.52 23.05 43.55
C THR A 328 -26.30 24.19 44.20
N TYR A 329 -26.48 25.31 43.48
CA TYR A 329 -27.40 26.39 43.86
C TYR A 329 -28.45 26.61 42.78
N GLN A 330 -29.60 27.18 43.15
CA GLN A 330 -30.63 27.62 42.22
C GLN A 330 -30.82 29.12 42.40
N LEU A 331 -30.87 29.85 41.28
CA LEU A 331 -31.26 31.26 41.26
C LEU A 331 -32.79 31.34 41.15
N ARG A 332 -33.38 32.31 41.86
CA ARG A 332 -34.82 32.59 41.82
C ARG A 332 -35.23 33.23 40.51
#